data_AF-A0A3C0IX05-F1
#
_entry.id   AF-A0A3C0IX05-F1
#
_cell.length_a   1.000
_cell.length_b   1.000
_cell.length_c   1.000
_cell.angle_alpha   90.00
_cell.angle_beta   90.00
_cell.angle_gamma   90.00
#
_symmetry.space_group_name_H-M   'P 1'
#
loop_
_entity.id
_entity.type
_entity.pdbx_description
1 polymer ?
#
loop_
_entity_poly.entity_id
_entity_poly.type
_entity_poly.pdbx_seq_one_letter_code
_entity_poly.pdbx_strand_id
1 'polypeptide(L)'
;MNFQDLILTLEHYWARRDVTIQQPYVVEVGAGTMSPHTFLRVLGPDAWNAAYVQPSRRPADGRYGDNPNRLFQHHQYQVILKPSPDDVQDIYL
;
A
#
# COMPACT_ATOMS: atom_id res chain seq x y z
N MET A 1 -13.62 10.05 12.30
CA MET A 1 -12.65 9.52 11.33
C MET A 1 -13.43 8.79 10.26
N ASN A 2 -13.43 9.30 9.03
CA ASN A 2 -14.00 8.62 7.87
C ASN A 2 -12.88 7.91 7.06
N PHE A 3 -13.20 7.38 5.88
CA PHE A 3 -12.24 6.67 5.04
C PHE A 3 -11.11 7.56 4.47
N GLN A 4 -11.42 8.79 4.03
CA GLN A 4 -10.40 9.72 3.56
C GLN A 4 -9.46 10.13 4.71
N ASP A 5 -9.99 10.34 5.92
CA ASP A 5 -9.21 10.75 7.08
C ASP A 5 -8.25 9.62 7.49
N LEU A 6 -8.67 8.36 7.37
CA LEU A 6 -7.83 7.20 7.61
C LEU A 6 -6.62 7.16 6.66
N ILE A 7 -6.84 7.36 5.36
CA ILE A 7 -5.77 7.39 4.35
C ILE A 7 -4.79 8.53 4.64
N LEU A 8 -5.30 9.74 4.86
CA LEU A 8 -4.47 10.92 5.15
C LEU A 8 -3.67 10.73 6.45
N THR A 9 -4.27 10.09 7.46
CA THR A 9 -3.58 9.77 8.72
C THR A 9 -2.40 8.83 8.48
N LEU A 10 -2.57 7.80 7.65
CA LEU A 10 -1.49 6.89 7.28
C LEU A 10 -0.41 7.59 6.45
N GLU A 11 -0.79 8.43 5.47
CA GLU A 11 0.18 9.22 4.70
C GLU A 11 1.01 10.14 5.60
N HIS A 12 0.38 10.87 6.52
CA HIS A 12 1.09 11.71 7.48
C HIS A 12 1.92 10.90 8.49
N TYR A 13 1.50 9.69 8.84
CA TYR A 13 2.25 8.79 9.73
C TYR A 13 3.58 8.35 9.10
N TRP A 14 3.54 7.92 7.84
CA TRP A 14 4.70 7.44 7.10
C TRP A 14 5.59 8.58 6.60
N ALA A 15 5.00 9.69 6.14
CA ALA A 15 5.76 10.88 5.72
C ALA A 15 6.63 11.45 6.85
N ARG A 16 6.15 11.41 8.11
CA ARG A 16 6.93 11.82 9.30
C ARG A 16 8.10 10.88 9.64
N ARG A 17 8.21 9.72 8.99
CA ARG A 17 9.28 8.72 9.15
C ARG A 17 10.19 8.65 7.93
N ASP A 18 10.27 9.74 7.16
CA ASP A 18 11.07 9.85 5.94
C ASP A 18 10.73 8.78 4.88
N VAL A 19 9.50 8.26 4.90
CA VAL A 19 8.98 7.37 3.87
C VAL A 19 8.36 8.20 2.76
N THR A 20 8.77 7.94 1.51
CA THR A 20 8.25 8.69 0.36
C THR A 20 6.82 8.30 0.05
N ILE A 21 5.89 9.26 0.07
CA ILE A 21 4.50 9.02 -0.32
C ILE A 21 4.39 9.00 -1.84
N GLN A 22 4.05 7.84 -2.40
CA GLN A 22 3.86 7.62 -3.83
C GLN A 22 2.39 7.68 -4.21
N GLN A 23 2.12 7.88 -5.49
CA GLN A 23 0.77 7.81 -6.04
C GLN A 23 0.42 6.38 -6.46
N PRO A 24 -0.87 6.04 -6.55
CA PRO A 24 -1.29 4.73 -7.06
C PRO A 24 -0.74 4.47 -8.46
N TYR A 25 -0.36 3.22 -8.73
CA TYR A 25 -0.02 2.84 -10.10
C TYR A 25 -1.27 2.84 -10.99
N VAL A 26 -1.13 3.40 -12.19
CA VAL A 26 -2.25 3.70 -13.10
C VAL A 26 -2.77 2.50 -13.89
N VAL A 27 -2.06 1.37 -13.88
CA VAL A 27 -2.48 0.11 -14.54
C VAL A 27 -3.13 -0.81 -13.52
N GLU A 28 -4.15 -1.57 -13.94
CA GLU A 28 -4.78 -2.56 -13.07
C GLU A 28 -3.79 -3.57 -12.50
N VAL A 29 -3.76 -3.67 -11.17
CA VAL A 29 -2.98 -4.66 -10.43
C VAL A 29 -3.81 -5.30 -9.33
N GLY A 30 -3.45 -6.52 -8.92
CA GLY A 30 -4.13 -7.26 -7.85
C GLY A 30 -3.64 -6.96 -6.43
N ALA A 31 -2.51 -6.25 -6.31
CA ALA A 31 -1.88 -5.85 -5.06
C ALA A 31 -0.87 -4.72 -5.27
N GLY A 32 -0.58 -3.96 -4.21
CA GLY A 32 0.53 -2.99 -4.14
C GLY A 32 1.87 -3.61 -4.54
N THR A 33 2.10 -4.88 -4.22
CA THR A 33 3.33 -5.61 -4.59
C THR A 33 3.66 -5.55 -6.09
N MET A 34 2.65 -5.49 -6.97
CA MET A 34 2.84 -5.48 -8.42
C MET A 34 3.16 -4.08 -8.99
N SER A 35 3.02 -3.03 -8.19
CA SER A 35 3.40 -1.67 -8.59
C SER A 35 4.92 -1.59 -8.81
N PRO A 36 5.40 -0.83 -9.82
CA PRO A 36 6.83 -0.57 -9.99
C PRO A 36 7.48 0.06 -8.76
N HIS A 37 6.70 0.79 -7.94
CA HIS A 37 7.16 1.37 -6.67
C HIS A 37 7.56 0.31 -5.64
N THR A 38 7.12 -0.95 -5.80
CA THR A 38 7.55 -2.09 -4.99
C THR A 38 8.37 -3.08 -5.82
N PHE A 39 7.77 -3.69 -6.85
CA PHE A 39 8.35 -4.83 -7.56
C PHE A 39 9.77 -4.57 -8.09
N LEU A 40 10.01 -3.41 -8.68
CA LEU A 40 11.34 -3.07 -9.22
C LEU A 40 12.27 -2.49 -8.15
N ARG A 41 11.72 -1.80 -7.15
CA ARG A 41 12.50 -1.07 -6.13
C ARG A 41 13.04 -1.96 -5.02
N VAL A 42 12.45 -3.15 -4.82
CA VAL A 42 13.02 -4.14 -3.90
C VAL A 42 14.30 -4.78 -4.42
N LEU A 43 14.55 -4.71 -5.73
CA LEU A 43 15.74 -5.29 -6.37
C LEU A 43 17.00 -4.45 -6.11
N GLY A 44 18.16 -5.08 -6.20
CA GLY A 44 19.47 -4.41 -6.06
C GLY A 44 19.81 -3.96 -4.63
N PRO A 45 20.95 -3.27 -4.44
CA PRO A 45 21.44 -2.88 -3.12
C PRO A 45 20.83 -1.58 -2.58
N ASP A 46 20.22 -0.75 -3.44
CA ASP A 46 19.79 0.59 -3.06
C ASP A 46 18.65 0.57 -2.03
N ALA A 47 18.75 1.44 -1.02
CA ALA A 47 17.70 1.64 -0.04
C ALA A 47 16.43 2.22 -0.69
N TRP A 48 15.27 1.84 -0.17
CA TRP A 48 13.99 2.32 -0.65
C TRP A 48 12.89 2.23 0.39
N ASN A 49 12.34 3.38 0.76
CA ASN A 49 11.21 3.50 1.66
C ASN A 49 10.07 4.24 0.97
N ALA A 50 8.94 3.57 0.73
CA ALA A 50 7.77 4.19 0.12
C ALA A 50 6.46 3.69 0.72
N ALA A 51 5.45 4.56 0.73
CA ALA A 51 4.09 4.25 1.14
C ALA A 51 3.07 4.84 0.16
N TYR A 52 1.98 4.13 -0.11
CA TYR A 52 0.96 4.56 -1.08
C TYR A 52 -0.33 3.76 -0.99
N VAL A 53 -1.43 4.36 -1.45
CA VAL A 53 -2.66 3.65 -1.72
C VAL A 53 -2.55 2.90 -3.05
N GLN A 54 -2.96 1.63 -3.09
CA GLN A 54 -3.12 0.89 -4.35
C GLN A 54 -4.56 0.35 -4.46
N PRO A 55 -5.38 0.92 -5.37
CA PRO A 55 -6.60 0.26 -5.83
C PRO A 55 -6.24 -1.09 -6.44
N SER A 56 -6.70 -2.16 -5.79
CA SER A 56 -6.33 -3.54 -6.10
C SER A 56 -7.55 -4.28 -6.62
N ARG A 57 -7.48 -4.80 -7.85
CA ARG A 57 -8.56 -5.53 -8.51
C ARG A 57 -8.29 -7.04 -8.49
N ARG A 58 -9.24 -7.80 -7.96
CA ARG A 58 -9.18 -9.27 -7.88
C ARG A 58 -10.45 -9.85 -8.49
N PRO A 59 -10.46 -10.20 -9.79
CA PRO A 59 -11.68 -10.61 -10.49
C PRO A 59 -12.46 -11.74 -9.83
N ALA A 60 -11.76 -12.76 -9.31
CA ALA A 60 -12.37 -13.90 -8.63
C ALA A 60 -13.05 -13.55 -7.29
N ASP A 61 -12.74 -12.39 -6.71
CA ASP A 61 -13.32 -11.93 -5.45
C ASP A 61 -14.63 -11.15 -5.62
N GLY A 62 -15.10 -10.91 -6.84
CA GLY A 62 -16.38 -10.23 -7.08
C GLY A 62 -17.58 -10.97 -6.47
N ARG A 63 -18.48 -10.23 -5.82
CA ARG A 63 -19.70 -10.77 -5.20
C ARG A 63 -20.94 -9.91 -5.50
N TYR A 64 -20.98 -9.27 -6.67
CA TYR A 64 -22.10 -8.46 -7.19
C TYR A 64 -22.60 -7.31 -6.29
N GLY A 65 -21.90 -6.99 -5.20
CA GLY A 65 -22.33 -6.01 -4.19
C GLY A 65 -23.11 -6.63 -3.02
N ASP A 66 -23.35 -7.94 -3.03
CA ASP A 66 -24.18 -8.62 -2.02
C ASP A 66 -23.37 -9.07 -0.79
N ASN A 67 -22.05 -9.19 -0.91
CA ASN A 67 -21.20 -9.60 0.20
C ASN A 67 -20.73 -8.38 1.02
N PRO A 68 -20.87 -8.40 2.36
CA PRO A 68 -20.53 -7.26 3.20
C PRO A 68 -19.03 -6.96 3.31
N ASN A 69 -18.15 -7.90 2.93
CA ASN A 69 -16.71 -7.80 3.18
C ASN A 69 -15.82 -8.09 1.95
N ARG A 70 -16.30 -8.89 0.99
CA ARG A 70 -15.49 -9.34 -0.16
C ARG A 70 -15.83 -8.53 -1.41
N LEU A 71 -14.79 -7.97 -2.01
CA LEU A 71 -14.90 -6.96 -3.07
C LEU A 71 -14.10 -7.36 -4.31
N PHE A 72 -14.62 -7.01 -5.49
CA PHE A 72 -13.87 -7.07 -6.75
C PHE A 72 -12.67 -6.10 -6.74
N GLN A 73 -12.88 -4.88 -6.20
CA GLN A 73 -11.84 -3.88 -6.02
C GLN A 73 -11.85 -3.38 -4.58
N HIS A 74 -10.67 -3.30 -3.97
CA HIS A 74 -10.47 -2.73 -2.63
C HIS A 74 -9.20 -1.87 -2.60
N HIS A 75 -9.04 -1.08 -1.55
CA HIS A 75 -7.89 -0.21 -1.36
C HIS A 75 -6.89 -0.89 -0.43
N GLN A 76 -5.70 -1.19 -0.94
CA GLN A 76 -4.57 -1.52 -0.08
C GLN A 76 -3.85 -0.23 0.29
N TYR A 77 -3.33 -0.17 1.52
CA TYR A 77 -2.30 0.80 1.88
C TYR A 77 -0.97 0.04 1.93
N GLN A 78 -0.13 0.25 0.92
CA GLN A 78 1.15 -0.44 0.78
C GLN A 78 2.26 0.37 1.43
N VAL A 79 3.14 -0.33 2.15
CA VAL A 79 4.39 0.22 2.67
C VAL A 79 5.52 -0.72 2.27
N ILE A 80 6.66 -0.18 1.87
CA ILE A 80 7.90 -0.91 1.67
C ILE A 80 9.01 -0.20 2.41
N LEU A 81 9.79 -0.95 3.20
CA LEU A 81 10.94 -0.46 3.95
C LEU A 81 12.15 -1.33 3.59
N LYS A 82 13.16 -0.73 2.96
CA LYS A 82 14.37 -1.42 2.50
C LYS A 82 15.60 -0.57 2.88
N PRO A 83 16.49 -1.06 3.76
CA PRO A 83 16.40 -2.32 4.50
C PRO A 83 15.22 -2.34 5.48
N SER A 84 14.79 -3.54 5.88
CA SER A 84 13.79 -3.67 6.94
C SER A 84 14.38 -3.14 8.25
N PRO A 85 13.70 -2.24 8.96
CA PRO A 85 14.11 -1.86 10.31
C PRO A 85 13.88 -3.02 11.28
N ASP A 86 14.67 -3.08 12.35
CA ASP A 86 14.58 -4.14 13.36
C ASP A 86 13.29 -4.02 14.20
N ASP A 87 12.80 -2.79 14.39
CA ASP A 87 11.61 -2.42 15.16
C ASP A 87 10.36 -2.29 14.28
N VAL A 88 10.30 -2.96 13.12
CA VAL A 88 9.18 -2.83 12.16
C VAL A 88 7.80 -3.10 12.76
N GLN A 89 7.71 -3.95 13.80
CA GLN A 89 6.46 -4.22 14.51
C GLN A 89 6.03 -3.02 15.36
N ASP A 90 6.96 -2.40 16.09
CA ASP A 90 6.68 -1.20 16.89
C ASP A 90 6.38 0.02 16.00
N ILE A 91 6.97 0.07 14.79
CA ILE A 91 6.62 1.05 13.77
C ILE A 91 5.21 0.77 13.19
N TYR A 92 4.71 -0.45 13.23
CA TYR A 92 3.38 -0.77 12.72
C TYR A 92 2.26 -0.54 13.75
N LEU A 93 2.50 -0.85 15.02
CA LEU A 93 1.55 -0.75 16.13
C LEU A 93 1.30 0.69 16.58
#